data_AF-A0A964EXY3-F1
#
_entry.id   AF-A0A964EXY3-F1
#
_cell.length_a   1.000
_cell.length_b   1.000
_cell.length_c   1.000
_cell.angle_alpha   90.00
_cell.angle_beta   90.00
_cell.angle_gamma   90.00
#
_symmetry.space_group_name_H-M   'P 1'
#
loop_
_entity.id
_entity.type
_entity.pdbx_description
1 polymer ?
#
loop_
_entity_poly.entity_id
_entity_poly.type
_entity_poly.pdbx_seq_one_letter_code
_entity_poly.pdbx_strand_id
1 'polypeptide(L)'
;MPVHDPPLTHGTLHAPYFLFLRGDPPLEDRDLLRRLDMKEPQPHPLGAHPGKGSWVYLGEQGDWFMIADDWFYTFWHRADRRQVLEALARRWELFALRWPDVDESYEFTWFRDGALRRERIVDSPHYTDRIVTVDVGEPLPCETPALYEADGAEIVWIVAASLGIPRRHRKDTLRVYTYRPPWR
;
A
#
# COMPACT_ATOMS: atom_id res chain seq x y z
N MET A 1 -20.94 -2.91 21.54
CA MET A 1 -20.76 -2.69 20.09
C MET A 1 -20.05 -3.92 19.54
N PRO A 2 -20.49 -4.49 18.41
CA PRO A 2 -19.89 -5.72 17.91
C PRO A 2 -18.43 -5.49 17.53
N VAL A 3 -17.61 -6.49 17.80
CA VAL A 3 -16.22 -6.58 17.36
C VAL A 3 -16.25 -6.55 15.84
N HIS A 4 -15.79 -5.45 15.24
CA HIS A 4 -15.69 -5.37 13.79
C HIS A 4 -14.43 -6.12 13.42
N ASP A 5 -14.52 -7.31 12.83
CA ASP A 5 -13.34 -7.96 12.27
C ASP A 5 -12.51 -6.97 11.43
N PRO A 6 -11.17 -7.11 11.38
CA PRO A 6 -10.38 -6.36 10.39
C PRO A 6 -11.05 -6.49 9.03
N PRO A 7 -10.96 -5.48 8.14
CA PRO A 7 -11.72 -5.42 6.89
C PRO A 7 -11.17 -6.42 5.86
N LEU A 8 -11.23 -7.70 6.22
CA LEU A 8 -10.81 -8.86 5.46
C LEU A 8 -12.04 -9.43 4.78
N THR A 9 -12.16 -9.21 3.48
CA THR A 9 -13.20 -9.81 2.65
C THR A 9 -12.59 -10.96 1.86
N HIS A 10 -13.05 -12.19 2.11
CA HIS A 10 -12.48 -13.42 1.51
C HIS A 10 -10.97 -13.56 1.68
N GLY A 11 -10.43 -13.09 2.81
CA GLY A 11 -8.99 -13.10 3.11
C GLY A 11 -8.18 -11.99 2.45
N THR A 12 -8.81 -11.02 1.79
CA THR A 12 -8.12 -9.83 1.26
C THR A 12 -8.37 -8.64 2.18
N LEU A 13 -7.31 -7.97 2.62
CA LEU A 13 -7.43 -6.74 3.37
C LEU A 13 -7.94 -5.64 2.44
N HIS A 14 -9.00 -4.96 2.86
CA HIS A 14 -9.55 -3.83 2.13
C HIS A 14 -8.94 -2.55 2.73
N ALA A 15 -8.09 -1.91 1.95
CA ALA A 15 -7.47 -0.62 2.26
C ALA A 15 -7.23 0.13 0.94
N PRO A 16 -7.14 1.46 0.97
CA PRO A 16 -6.99 2.24 -0.25
C PRO A 16 -5.57 2.29 -0.81
N TYR A 17 -4.57 2.06 0.05
CA TYR A 17 -3.15 2.19 -0.30
C TYR A 17 -2.35 1.14 0.46
N PHE A 18 -1.43 0.49 -0.26
CA PHE A 18 -0.53 -0.50 0.29
C PHE A 18 0.91 -0.16 -0.05
N LEU A 19 1.78 -0.46 0.89
CA LEU A 19 3.22 -0.40 0.76
C LEU A 19 3.80 -1.75 1.20
N PHE A 20 4.54 -2.39 0.32
CA PHE A 20 5.21 -3.66 0.54
C PHE A 20 6.72 -3.45 0.53
N LEU A 21 7.41 -4.02 1.51
CA LEU A 21 8.85 -3.93 1.68
C LEU A 21 9.46 -5.33 1.74
N ARG A 22 10.55 -5.58 1.01
CA ARG A 22 11.31 -6.83 1.04
C ARG A 22 12.80 -6.52 1.18
N GLY A 23 13.52 -7.27 2.01
CA GLY A 23 14.96 -7.07 2.20
C GLY A 23 15.41 -7.29 3.64
N ASP A 24 16.40 -6.50 4.07
CA ASP A 24 17.03 -6.57 5.40
C ASP A 24 16.01 -6.78 6.54
N PRO A 25 16.36 -7.58 7.56
CA PRO A 25 15.44 -8.09 8.57
C PRO A 25 14.59 -6.98 9.19
N PRO A 26 13.32 -7.29 9.52
CA PRO A 26 12.36 -6.26 9.87
C PRO A 26 12.86 -5.49 11.09
N LEU A 27 12.91 -4.17 10.92
CA LEU A 27 12.87 -3.27 12.06
C LEU A 27 11.64 -3.63 12.90
N GLU A 28 11.72 -3.41 14.21
CA GLU A 28 10.51 -3.44 15.02
C GLU A 28 9.45 -2.53 14.39
N ASP A 29 8.19 -2.96 14.40
CA ASP A 29 7.07 -2.24 13.77
C ASP A 29 7.14 -0.73 14.04
N ARG A 30 7.41 -0.32 15.29
CA ARG A 30 7.50 1.08 15.69
C ARG A 30 8.63 1.85 14.99
N ASP A 31 9.77 1.22 14.76
CA ASP A 31 10.89 1.86 14.09
C ASP A 31 10.65 2.01 12.60
N LEU A 32 9.96 1.03 11.98
CA LEU A 32 9.49 1.16 10.61
C LEU A 32 8.48 2.31 10.49
N LEU A 33 7.49 2.37 11.38
CA LEU A 33 6.47 3.43 11.39
C LEU A 33 7.08 4.81 11.63
N ARG A 34 8.10 4.94 12.49
CA ARG A 34 8.84 6.18 12.67
C ARG A 34 9.61 6.61 11.42
N ARG A 35 10.12 5.67 10.60
CA ARG A 35 10.76 5.99 9.31
C ARG A 35 9.75 6.47 8.26
N LEU A 36 8.51 6.05 8.40
CA LEU A 36 7.36 6.62 7.68
C LEU A 36 6.85 7.90 8.35
N ASP A 37 7.57 8.45 9.33
CA ASP A 37 7.22 9.66 10.10
C ASP A 37 5.81 9.60 10.71
N MET A 38 5.34 8.39 11.02
CA MET A 38 4.14 8.16 11.82
C MET A 38 4.51 8.34 13.29
N LYS A 39 4.15 9.48 13.86
CA LYS A 39 4.56 9.86 15.22
C LYS A 39 3.77 9.08 16.26
N GLU A 40 4.48 8.67 17.31
CA GLU A 40 3.93 8.03 18.50
C GLU A 40 3.04 6.80 18.18
N PRO A 41 3.51 5.81 17.40
CA PRO A 41 2.70 4.68 17.02
C PRO A 41 2.30 3.86 18.26
N GLN A 42 0.99 3.72 18.48
CA GLN A 42 0.42 2.94 19.57
C GLN A 42 -0.28 1.70 19.01
N PRO A 43 0.03 0.49 19.53
CA PRO A 43 -0.70 -0.71 19.18
C PRO A 43 -2.20 -0.52 19.45
N HIS A 44 -3.01 -0.96 18.52
CA HIS A 44 -4.46 -0.95 18.65
C HIS A 44 -4.99 -2.39 18.56
N PRO A 45 -5.96 -2.79 19.41
CA PRO A 45 -6.56 -4.11 19.31
C PRO A 45 -7.12 -4.38 17.91
N LEU A 46 -6.75 -5.53 17.34
CA LEU A 46 -7.30 -6.00 16.07
C LEU A 46 -8.81 -6.22 16.22
N GLY A 47 -9.58 -5.59 15.35
CA GLY A 47 -11.03 -5.69 15.32
C GLY A 47 -11.81 -4.72 16.22
N ALA A 48 -11.10 -3.80 16.87
CA ALA A 48 -11.72 -2.59 17.40
C ALA A 48 -11.58 -1.47 16.36
N HIS A 49 -12.65 -0.69 16.14
CA HIS A 49 -12.57 0.44 15.22
C HIS A 49 -11.59 1.48 15.78
N PRO A 50 -10.55 1.91 15.04
CA PRO A 50 -9.53 2.86 15.50
C PRO A 50 -10.03 4.31 15.70
N GLY A 51 -11.34 4.51 15.80
CA GLY A 51 -11.99 5.81 15.92
C GLY A 51 -11.74 6.74 14.72
N LYS A 52 -11.73 8.05 15.00
CA LYS A 52 -11.51 9.14 14.02
C LYS A 52 -10.03 9.48 13.80
N GLY A 53 -9.11 8.70 14.38
CA GLY A 53 -7.67 8.93 14.25
C GLY A 53 -7.09 8.29 12.99
N SER A 54 -5.84 8.61 12.68
CA SER A 54 -5.08 7.90 11.65
C SER A 54 -4.57 6.57 12.17
N TRP A 55 -4.59 5.59 11.30
CA TRP A 55 -4.21 4.22 11.64
C TRP A 55 -3.59 3.50 10.44
N VAL A 56 -2.96 2.38 10.71
CA VAL A 56 -2.29 1.57 9.69
C VAL A 56 -2.34 0.09 10.07
N TYR A 57 -2.49 -0.78 9.07
CA TYR A 57 -2.31 -2.22 9.24
C TYR A 57 -0.88 -2.62 8.86
N LEU A 58 -0.28 -3.49 9.66
CA LEU A 58 1.00 -4.12 9.38
C LEU A 58 0.79 -5.64 9.30
N GLY A 59 1.56 -6.33 8.47
CA GLY A 59 1.52 -7.78 8.41
C GLY A 59 2.60 -8.36 7.51
N GLU A 60 2.77 -9.67 7.57
CA GLU A 60 3.72 -10.40 6.73
C GLU A 60 2.98 -11.10 5.57
N GLN A 61 3.53 -10.99 4.37
CA GLN A 61 2.98 -11.50 3.11
C GLN A 61 4.07 -12.26 2.34
N GLY A 62 4.37 -13.48 2.78
CA GLY A 62 5.53 -14.22 2.27
C GLY A 62 6.82 -13.54 2.69
N ASP A 63 7.68 -13.21 1.71
CA ASP A 63 8.94 -12.48 1.95
C ASP A 63 8.74 -10.95 2.03
N TRP A 64 7.50 -10.48 1.93
CA TRP A 64 7.15 -9.07 1.97
C TRP A 64 6.56 -8.68 3.31
N PHE A 65 6.96 -7.53 3.81
CA PHE A 65 6.30 -6.82 4.89
C PHE A 65 5.28 -5.84 4.30
N MET A 66 4.03 -5.93 4.72
CA MET A 66 2.94 -5.09 4.26
C MET A 66 2.63 -3.99 5.27
N ILE A 67 2.39 -2.80 4.75
CA ILE A 67 1.81 -1.65 5.43
C ILE A 67 0.58 -1.22 4.61
N ALA A 68 -0.60 -1.16 5.23
CA ALA A 68 -1.83 -0.71 4.56
C ALA A 68 -2.41 0.51 5.27
N ASP A 69 -2.64 1.57 4.50
CA ASP A 69 -3.06 2.89 4.99
C ASP A 69 -4.53 2.92 5.46
N ASP A 70 -4.92 4.01 6.13
CA ASP A 70 -6.31 4.25 6.50
C ASP A 70 -7.17 4.74 5.33
N TRP A 71 -8.50 4.67 5.52
CA TRP A 71 -9.50 5.16 4.55
C TRP A 71 -9.45 6.66 4.28
N PHE A 72 -8.67 7.42 5.06
CA PHE A 72 -8.44 8.83 4.77
C PHE A 72 -7.21 9.05 3.90
N TYR A 73 -6.58 7.98 3.39
CA TYR A 73 -5.40 8.05 2.53
C TYR A 73 -4.29 8.86 3.20
N THR A 74 -4.16 8.73 4.53
CA THR A 74 -3.35 9.65 5.33
C THR A 74 -1.89 9.64 4.89
N PHE A 75 -1.29 8.47 4.67
CA PHE A 75 0.06 8.36 4.14
C PHE A 75 0.12 8.70 2.65
N TRP A 76 -0.87 8.27 1.85
CA TRP A 76 -0.88 8.55 0.41
C TRP A 76 -0.93 10.05 0.07
N HIS A 77 -1.67 10.85 0.85
CA HIS A 77 -1.79 12.31 0.66
C HIS A 77 -0.59 13.13 1.15
N ARG A 78 0.46 12.49 1.67
CA ARG A 78 1.66 13.20 2.09
C ARG A 78 2.32 13.93 0.93
N ALA A 79 2.60 15.22 1.12
CA ALA A 79 3.32 16.02 0.13
C ALA A 79 4.74 15.51 -0.15
N ASP A 80 5.37 14.86 0.82
CA ASP A 80 6.71 14.27 0.73
C ASP A 80 6.70 12.75 0.47
N ARG A 81 5.54 12.16 0.10
CA ARG A 81 5.38 10.71 -0.10
C ARG A 81 6.50 10.15 -0.97
N ARG A 82 6.78 10.79 -2.11
CA ARG A 82 7.78 10.32 -3.07
C ARG A 82 9.17 10.24 -2.44
N GLN A 83 9.57 11.27 -1.71
CA GLN A 83 10.87 11.33 -1.02
C GLN A 83 10.96 10.24 0.06
N VAL A 84 9.87 9.96 0.77
CA VAL A 84 9.81 8.85 1.75
C VAL A 84 9.99 7.50 1.06
N LEU A 85 9.29 7.24 -0.05
CA LEU A 85 9.43 5.99 -0.81
C LEU A 85 10.87 5.81 -1.34
N GLU A 86 11.47 6.86 -1.91
CA GLU A 86 12.86 6.84 -2.38
C GLU A 86 13.86 6.59 -1.24
N ALA A 87 13.62 7.15 -0.05
CA ALA A 87 14.48 6.92 1.10
C ALA A 87 14.41 5.47 1.61
N LEU A 88 13.21 4.87 1.63
CA LEU A 88 13.03 3.46 1.96
C LEU A 88 13.65 2.54 0.92
N ALA A 89 13.49 2.87 -0.36
CA ALA A 89 14.01 2.09 -1.48
C ALA A 89 15.53 1.87 -1.43
N ARG A 90 16.28 2.77 -0.78
CA ARG A 90 17.74 2.62 -0.58
C ARG A 90 18.13 1.41 0.27
N ARG A 91 17.19 0.87 1.06
CA ARG A 91 17.43 -0.25 1.97
C ARG A 91 16.56 -1.47 1.66
N TRP A 92 15.34 -1.25 1.19
CA TRP A 92 14.41 -2.31 0.87
C TRP A 92 14.03 -2.25 -0.61
N GLU A 93 13.75 -3.41 -1.18
CA GLU A 93 12.87 -3.45 -2.34
C GLU A 93 11.48 -3.01 -1.90
N LEU A 94 10.85 -2.16 -2.69
CA LEU A 94 9.62 -1.47 -2.32
C LEU A 94 8.62 -1.56 -3.46
N PHE A 95 7.40 -1.99 -3.14
CA PHE A 95 6.27 -1.89 -4.04
C PHE A 95 5.13 -1.15 -3.37
N ALA A 96 4.67 -0.05 -3.96
CA ALA A 96 3.52 0.70 -3.51
C ALA A 96 2.39 0.58 -4.53
N LEU A 97 1.16 0.50 -4.05
CA LEU A 97 -0.03 0.50 -4.91
C LEU A 97 -1.19 1.25 -4.24
N ARG A 98 -2.06 1.80 -5.07
CA ARG A 98 -3.32 2.44 -4.68
C ARG A 98 -4.40 2.05 -5.66
N TRP A 99 -5.60 1.84 -5.15
CA TRP A 99 -6.82 1.90 -5.95
C TRP A 99 -7.93 2.48 -5.06
N PRO A 100 -8.67 3.48 -5.52
CA PRO A 100 -9.85 3.94 -4.82
C PRO A 100 -11.07 3.08 -5.12
N ASP A 101 -12.14 3.30 -4.36
CA ASP A 101 -13.43 2.63 -4.47
C ASP A 101 -14.42 3.36 -5.38
N VAL A 102 -14.13 4.59 -5.80
CA VAL A 102 -15.08 5.48 -6.47
C VAL A 102 -14.87 5.68 -7.97
N ASP A 103 -13.67 5.43 -8.49
CA ASP A 103 -13.31 5.72 -9.88
C ASP A 103 -12.36 4.66 -10.47
N GLU A 104 -12.00 4.82 -11.74
CA GLU A 104 -11.12 3.91 -12.48
C GLU A 104 -9.62 4.23 -12.33
N SER A 105 -9.25 5.14 -11.41
CA SER A 105 -7.86 5.52 -11.19
C SER A 105 -7.09 4.44 -10.44
N TYR A 106 -5.81 4.32 -10.72
CA TYR A 106 -4.92 3.44 -9.96
C TYR A 106 -3.49 3.94 -10.08
N GLU A 107 -2.67 3.59 -9.10
CA GLU A 107 -1.22 3.80 -9.20
C GLU A 107 -0.47 2.58 -8.67
N PHE A 108 0.70 2.35 -9.25
CA PHE A 108 1.70 1.49 -8.64
C PHE A 108 3.11 2.01 -8.91
N THR A 109 4.00 1.77 -7.95
CA THR A 109 5.39 2.19 -8.01
C THR A 109 6.26 1.07 -7.46
N TRP A 110 7.28 0.67 -8.22
CA TRP A 110 8.24 -0.36 -7.84
C TRP A 110 9.65 0.20 -7.85
N PHE A 111 10.32 0.06 -6.71
CA PHE A 111 11.74 0.31 -6.56
C PHE A 111 12.46 -0.98 -6.23
N ARG A 112 13.64 -1.17 -6.85
CA ARG A 112 14.54 -2.28 -6.58
C ARG A 112 15.97 -1.80 -6.67
N ASP A 113 16.79 -2.21 -5.71
CA ASP A 113 18.19 -1.79 -5.55
C ASP A 113 18.35 -0.26 -5.43
N GLY A 114 17.43 0.41 -4.73
CA GLY A 114 17.45 1.87 -4.57
C GLY A 114 17.02 2.68 -5.80
N ALA A 115 16.68 2.04 -6.91
CA ALA A 115 16.28 2.72 -8.14
C ALA A 115 14.81 2.47 -8.48
N LEU A 116 14.16 3.48 -9.06
CA LEU A 116 12.83 3.32 -9.66
C LEU A 116 12.93 2.36 -10.85
N ARG A 117 12.17 1.27 -10.80
CA ARG A 117 12.12 0.28 -11.89
C ARG A 117 10.88 0.43 -12.74
N ARG A 118 9.75 0.77 -12.10
CA ARG A 118 8.46 0.92 -12.77
C ARG A 118 7.56 1.88 -12.00
N GLU A 119 6.90 2.78 -12.70
CA GLU A 119 5.83 3.61 -12.15
C GLU A 119 4.74 3.80 -13.19
N ARG A 120 3.50 3.61 -12.76
CA ARG A 120 2.32 3.89 -13.57
C ARG A 120 1.28 4.59 -12.70
N ILE A 121 0.80 5.73 -13.18
CA ILE A 121 -0.30 6.48 -12.57
C ILE A 121 -1.36 6.70 -13.63
N VAL A 122 -2.58 6.29 -13.32
CA VAL A 122 -3.77 6.47 -14.14
C VAL A 122 -4.78 7.27 -13.35
N ASP A 123 -5.17 8.41 -13.88
CA ASP A 123 -6.22 9.26 -13.33
C ASP A 123 -7.57 9.00 -14.03
N SER A 124 -8.66 9.25 -13.32
CA SER A 124 -10.04 9.09 -13.81
C SER A 124 -10.89 10.32 -13.45
N PRO A 125 -10.63 11.49 -14.05
CA PRO A 125 -11.33 12.73 -13.70
C PRO A 125 -12.83 12.69 -13.99
N HIS A 126 -13.30 11.76 -14.82
CA HIS A 126 -14.71 11.53 -15.14
C HIS A 126 -15.22 10.19 -14.61
N TYR A 127 -14.56 9.62 -13.59
CA TYR A 127 -14.91 8.38 -12.88
C TYR A 127 -14.93 7.09 -13.71
N THR A 128 -14.86 7.20 -15.03
CA THR A 128 -15.05 6.11 -16.01
C THR A 128 -13.98 6.12 -17.09
N ASP A 129 -13.22 7.20 -17.19
CA ASP A 129 -12.09 7.33 -18.09
C ASP A 129 -10.80 6.87 -17.40
N ARG A 130 -9.80 6.52 -18.20
CA ARG A 130 -8.47 6.13 -17.72
C ARG A 130 -7.43 6.94 -18.50
N ILE A 131 -6.84 7.92 -17.83
CA ILE A 131 -5.82 8.80 -18.40
C ILE A 131 -4.49 8.45 -17.75
N VAL A 132 -3.57 7.88 -18.53
CA VAL A 132 -2.21 7.61 -18.06
C VAL A 132 -1.46 8.94 -17.90
N THR A 133 -1.17 9.34 -16.67
CA THR A 133 -0.45 10.59 -16.36
C THR A 133 1.02 10.35 -16.04
N VAL A 134 1.39 9.14 -15.62
CA VAL A 134 2.79 8.71 -15.48
C VAL A 134 2.94 7.29 -16.03
N ASP A 135 3.99 7.07 -16.81
CA ASP A 135 4.38 5.77 -17.36
C ASP A 135 5.91 5.72 -17.51
N VAL A 136 6.60 5.25 -16.47
CA VAL A 136 8.07 5.28 -16.38
C VAL A 136 8.62 3.89 -16.09
N GLY A 137 9.78 3.57 -16.67
CA GLY A 137 10.45 2.28 -16.50
C GLY A 137 9.95 1.21 -17.47
N GLU A 138 10.58 0.04 -17.43
CA GLU A 138 10.23 -1.08 -18.31
C GLU A 138 9.00 -1.82 -17.74
N PRO A 139 7.94 -2.05 -18.55
CA PRO A 139 6.80 -2.84 -18.12
C PRO A 139 7.22 -4.22 -17.62
N LEU A 140 6.62 -4.64 -16.51
CA LEU A 140 6.76 -5.99 -15.99
C LEU A 140 6.18 -7.00 -17.00
N PRO A 141 6.65 -8.26 -17.01
CA PRO A 141 6.15 -9.27 -17.95
C PRO A 141 4.63 -9.51 -17.90
N CYS A 142 3.97 -9.20 -16.79
CA CYS A 142 2.52 -9.32 -16.65
C CYS A 142 1.73 -8.13 -17.24
N GLU A 143 2.38 -6.99 -17.52
CA GLU A 143 1.78 -5.75 -18.02
C GLU A 143 1.44 -5.84 -19.52
N THR A 144 0.53 -6.75 -19.86
CA THR A 144 0.01 -6.91 -21.23
C THR A 144 -1.09 -5.89 -21.51
N PRO A 145 -1.38 -5.55 -22.79
CA PRO A 145 -2.54 -4.71 -23.12
C PRO A 145 -3.86 -5.24 -22.53
N ALA A 146 -4.05 -6.57 -22.51
CA ALA A 146 -5.24 -7.20 -21.94
C ALA A 146 -5.37 -7.01 -20.43
N LEU A 147 -4.25 -6.86 -19.69
CA LEU A 147 -4.30 -6.53 -18.26
C LEU A 147 -5.01 -5.19 -18.05
N TYR A 148 -4.75 -4.21 -18.91
CA TYR A 148 -5.25 -2.84 -18.74
C TYR A 148 -6.72 -2.66 -19.10
N GLU A 149 -7.38 -3.72 -19.56
CA GLU A 149 -8.84 -3.79 -19.71
C GLU A 149 -9.54 -4.25 -18.42
N ALA A 150 -8.81 -4.82 -17.44
CA ALA A 150 -9.36 -5.24 -16.14
C ALA A 150 -9.67 -4.04 -15.23
N ASP A 151 -10.36 -4.25 -14.11
CA ASP A 151 -10.59 -3.19 -13.12
C ASP A 151 -9.28 -2.74 -12.43
N GLY A 152 -9.26 -1.50 -11.93
CA GLY A 152 -8.05 -0.93 -11.31
C GLY A 152 -7.49 -1.74 -10.14
N ALA A 153 -8.36 -2.34 -9.33
CA ALA A 153 -7.95 -3.18 -8.21
C ALA A 153 -7.32 -4.50 -8.72
N GLU A 154 -7.92 -5.14 -9.71
CA GLU A 154 -7.39 -6.34 -10.36
C GLU A 154 -6.04 -6.08 -11.01
N ILE A 155 -5.87 -4.94 -11.71
CA ILE A 155 -4.59 -4.53 -12.30
C ILE A 155 -3.48 -4.51 -11.24
N VAL A 156 -3.66 -3.72 -10.17
CA VAL A 156 -2.60 -3.56 -9.16
C VAL A 156 -2.31 -4.86 -8.41
N TRP A 157 -3.32 -5.71 -8.18
CA TRP A 157 -3.12 -7.02 -7.55
C TRP A 157 -2.43 -8.04 -8.45
N ILE A 158 -2.69 -8.04 -9.76
CA ILE A 158 -1.96 -8.89 -10.71
C ILE A 158 -0.48 -8.46 -10.78
N VAL A 159 -0.23 -7.15 -10.81
CA VAL A 159 1.13 -6.61 -10.75
C VAL A 159 1.82 -7.01 -9.45
N ALA A 160 1.16 -6.84 -8.30
CA ALA A 160 1.69 -7.27 -7.00
C ALA A 160 2.04 -8.77 -6.99
N ALA A 161 1.14 -9.61 -7.50
CA ALA A 161 1.34 -11.05 -7.57
C ALA A 161 2.54 -11.43 -8.45
N SER A 162 2.77 -10.69 -9.54
CA SER A 162 3.94 -10.91 -10.42
C SER A 162 5.28 -10.67 -9.72
N LEU A 163 5.28 -9.84 -8.67
CA LEU A 163 6.44 -9.56 -7.81
C LEU A 163 6.57 -10.57 -6.64
N GLY A 164 5.65 -11.53 -6.56
CA GLY A 164 5.59 -12.54 -5.51
C GLY A 164 4.86 -12.08 -4.24
N ILE A 165 4.05 -11.02 -4.30
CA ILE A 165 3.22 -10.56 -3.17
C ILE A 165 1.90 -11.35 -3.16
N PRO A 166 1.61 -12.17 -2.13
CA PRO A 166 0.34 -12.87 -2.02
C PRO A 166 -0.84 -11.91 -1.84
N ARG A 167 -1.95 -12.14 -2.56
CA ARG A 167 -3.20 -11.38 -2.39
C ARG A 167 -3.94 -11.71 -1.10
N ARG A 168 -3.78 -12.94 -0.59
CA ARG A 168 -4.48 -13.40 0.62
C ARG A 168 -3.67 -13.09 1.88
N HIS A 169 -4.27 -12.31 2.75
CA HIS A 169 -3.71 -11.84 4.01
C HIS A 169 -4.11 -12.77 5.16
N ARG A 170 -3.17 -13.07 6.05
CA ARG A 170 -3.43 -13.90 7.22
C ARG A 170 -3.80 -13.04 8.42
N LYS A 171 -5.02 -13.24 8.95
CA LYS A 171 -5.59 -12.42 10.04
C LYS A 171 -4.73 -12.43 11.30
N ASP A 172 -4.12 -13.56 11.64
CA ASP A 172 -3.26 -13.77 12.80
C ASP A 172 -1.93 -13.00 12.72
N THR A 173 -1.48 -12.65 11.52
CA THR A 173 -0.28 -11.81 11.32
C THR A 173 -0.57 -10.31 11.32
N LEU A 174 -1.85 -9.90 11.23
CA LEU A 174 -2.23 -8.50 11.14
C LEU A 174 -2.09 -7.80 12.49
N ARG A 175 -1.47 -6.64 12.45
CA ARG A 175 -1.29 -5.74 13.58
C ARG A 175 -1.83 -4.37 13.20
N VAL A 176 -2.45 -3.67 14.15
CA VAL A 176 -3.00 -2.34 13.92
C VAL A 176 -2.26 -1.37 14.80
N TYR A 177 -1.91 -0.21 14.24
CA TYR A 177 -1.36 0.91 15.01
C TYR A 177 -2.19 2.16 14.74
N THR A 178 -2.48 2.91 15.79
CA THR A 178 -2.89 4.31 15.65
C THR A 178 -1.66 5.19 15.77
N TYR A 179 -1.69 6.35 15.10
CA TYR A 179 -0.57 7.29 15.13
C TYR A 179 -1.07 8.73 14.94
N ARG A 180 -0.21 9.69 15.25
CA ARG A 180 -0.45 11.11 14.97
C ARG A 180 0.26 11.50 13.67
N PRO A 181 -0.46 11.84 12.59
CA PRO A 181 0.18 12.33 11.38
C PRO A 181 0.72 13.76 11.62
N PRO A 182 2.01 14.04 11.39
CA PRO A 182 2.55 15.41 11.49
C PRO A 182 2.09 16.39 10.40
N TRP A 183 1.36 15.93 9.38
CA TRP A 183 0.98 16.70 8.19
C TRP A 183 -0.52 17.03 8.10
N ARG A 184 -1.29 16.83 9.18
CA ARG A 184 -2.70 17.23 9.27
C ARG A 184 -2.91 18.28 10.36
#